data_AF-A0AAE2YG95-F1
#
_entry.id   AF-A0AAE2YG95-F1
#
_cell.length_a   1.000
_cell.length_b   1.000
_cell.length_c   1.000
_cell.angle_alpha   90.00
_cell.angle_beta   90.00
_cell.angle_gamma   90.00
#
_symmetry.space_group_name_H-M   'P 1'
#
loop_
_entity.id
_entity.type
_entity.pdbx_description
1 polymer ?
#
loop_
_entity_poly.entity_id
_entity_poly.type
_entity_poly.pdbx_seq_one_letter_code
_entity_poly.pdbx_strand_id
1 'polypeptide(L)'
;MRQHQAKLYYFGEHAVVYGEPALVIAVDKRAFVEALPLSGNKVRIFSRDYQSQVEFRLDEKHVSIGNLRPIWTITSKLKEYGLDRGFELRI
;
A
#
# COMPACT_ATOMS: atom_id res chain seq x y z
N MET A 1 -4.19 -3.65 14.38
CA MET A 1 -2.93 -3.26 13.69
C MET A 1 -2.32 -4.48 13.03
N ARG A 2 -2.05 -4.44 11.72
CA ARG A 2 -1.34 -5.50 10.97
C ARG A 2 0.09 -5.05 10.68
N GLN A 3 0.98 -6.01 10.45
CA GLN A 3 2.39 -5.77 10.15
C GLN A 3 2.81 -6.55 8.90
N HIS A 4 3.64 -5.94 8.06
CA HIS A 4 4.27 -6.58 6.92
C HIS A 4 5.78 -6.57 7.08
N GLN A 5 6.44 -7.69 6.78
CA GLN A 5 7.90 -7.80 6.90
C GLN A 5 8.58 -7.21 5.67
N ALA A 6 9.72 -6.57 5.86
CA ALA A 6 10.64 -6.28 4.78
C ALA A 6 11.35 -7.56 4.33
N LYS A 7 11.93 -7.54 3.13
CA LYS A 7 12.66 -8.66 2.54
C LYS A 7 14.02 -8.22 2.02
N LEU A 8 14.98 -9.15 2.04
CA LEU A 8 16.31 -9.01 1.45
C LEU A 8 16.51 -10.11 0.41
N TYR A 9 17.10 -9.77 -0.74
CA TYR A 9 17.58 -10.75 -1.69
C TYR A 9 18.95 -11.23 -1.25
N TYR A 10 19.09 -12.53 -1.00
CA TYR A 10 20.37 -13.15 -0.68
C TYR A 10 21.14 -13.54 -1.95
N PHE A 11 20.41 -14.02 -2.97
CA PHE A 11 20.93 -14.25 -4.33
C PHE A 11 19.85 -14.02 -5.39
N GLY A 12 20.27 -13.75 -6.63
CA GLY A 12 19.38 -13.78 -7.81
C GLY A 12 18.56 -12.51 -8.05
N GLU A 13 19.03 -11.34 -7.60
CA GLU A 13 18.33 -10.06 -7.78
C GLU A 13 17.98 -9.75 -9.25
N HIS A 14 18.89 -10.07 -10.17
CA HIS A 14 18.71 -9.94 -11.61
C HIS A 14 18.23 -11.24 -12.27
N ALA A 15 18.17 -12.36 -11.56
CA ALA A 15 17.73 -13.65 -12.11
C ALA A 15 16.20 -13.70 -12.26
N VAL A 16 15.47 -13.17 -11.27
CA VAL A 16 13.99 -13.18 -11.25
C VAL A 16 13.38 -12.52 -12.47
N VAL A 17 14.01 -11.48 -13.01
CA VAL A 17 13.47 -10.78 -14.20
C VAL A 17 13.53 -11.62 -15.47
N TYR A 18 14.31 -12.71 -15.47
CA TYR A 18 14.40 -13.67 -16.56
C TYR A 18 13.62 -14.98 -16.27
N GLY A 19 12.86 -15.04 -15.18
CA GLY A 19 12.13 -16.25 -14.77
C GLY A 19 12.97 -17.28 -14.01
N GLU A 20 14.22 -16.93 -13.68
CA GLU A 20 15.14 -17.78 -12.94
C GLU A 20 14.99 -17.60 -11.42
N PRO A 21 15.34 -18.62 -10.61
CA PRO A 21 15.09 -18.59 -9.17
C PRO A 21 15.95 -17.55 -8.42
N ALA A 22 15.44 -17.11 -7.27
CA ALA A 22 16.16 -16.27 -6.33
C ALA A 22 15.95 -16.72 -4.89
N LEU A 23 16.94 -16.46 -4.04
CA LEU A 23 16.84 -16.72 -2.61
C LEU A 23 16.51 -15.42 -1.89
N VAL A 24 15.38 -15.39 -1.19
CA VAL A 24 14.85 -14.20 -0.50
C VAL A 24 14.56 -14.55 0.94
N ILE A 25 14.99 -13.67 1.86
CA ILE A 25 14.73 -13.81 3.29
C ILE A 25 13.89 -12.64 3.80
N ALA A 26 12.97 -12.92 4.72
CA ALA A 26 12.30 -11.88 5.48
C ALA A 26 13.22 -11.40 6.60
N VAL A 27 13.18 -10.10 6.89
CA VAL A 27 13.99 -9.49 7.96
C VAL A 27 13.08 -8.89 9.03
N ASP A 28 13.61 -8.71 10.25
CA ASP A 28 12.88 -8.11 11.37
C ASP A 28 12.81 -6.57 11.27
N LYS A 29 12.38 -6.09 10.10
CA LYS A 29 11.98 -4.71 9.83
C LYS A 29 10.55 -4.76 9.32
N ARG A 30 9.68 -3.93 9.89
CA ARG A 30 8.24 -4.04 9.66
C ARG A 30 7.63 -2.70 9.27
N ALA A 31 6.74 -2.75 8.29
CA ALA A 31 5.78 -1.70 8.03
C ALA A 31 4.49 -2.01 8.80
N PHE A 32 3.97 -1.03 9.52
CA PHE A 32 2.76 -1.16 10.29
C PHE A 32 1.60 -0.49 9.57
N VAL A 33 0.45 -1.15 9.57
CA VAL A 33 -0.77 -0.65 8.93
C VAL A 33 -1.94 -0.83 9.87
N GLU A 34 -2.74 0.22 9.99
CA GLU A 34 -4.08 0.16 10.54
C GLU A 34 -5.09 0.60 9.47
N ALA A 35 -6.14 -0.18 9.31
CA ALA A 35 -7.25 0.13 8.40
C ALA A 35 -8.52 0.28 9.23
N LEU A 36 -9.13 1.46 9.18
CA LEU A 36 -10.35 1.79 9.89
C LEU A 36 -11.48 1.98 8.87
N PRO A 37 -12.68 1.41 9.10
CA PRO A 37 -13.81 1.66 8.22
C PRO A 37 -14.20 3.13 8.28
N LEU A 38 -14.58 3.70 7.13
CA LEU A 38 -15.09 5.05 7.01
C LEU A 38 -16.44 5.02 6.30
N SER A 39 -17.42 5.74 6.84
CA SER A 39 -18.74 5.85 6.21
C SER A 39 -18.63 6.55 4.85
N GLY A 40 -19.41 6.07 3.88
CA GLY A 40 -19.43 6.63 2.52
C GLY A 40 -18.35 6.00 1.63
N ASN A 41 -17.84 6.76 0.66
CA ASN A 41 -16.91 6.27 -0.37
C ASN A 41 -15.53 6.94 -0.33
N LYS A 42 -15.19 7.55 0.82
CA LYS A 42 -13.93 8.29 1.00
C LYS A 42 -12.80 7.37 1.41
N VAL A 43 -11.62 7.61 0.85
CA VAL A 43 -10.36 6.98 1.25
C VAL A 43 -9.47 8.04 1.87
N ARG A 44 -8.95 7.76 3.06
CA ARG A 44 -7.91 8.56 3.71
C ARG A 44 -6.66 7.74 3.86
N ILE A 45 -5.51 8.33 3.55
CA ILE A 45 -4.21 7.71 3.75
C ILE A 45 -3.38 8.69 4.56
N PHE A 46 -2.99 8.30 5.75
CA PHE A 46 -2.09 9.04 6.62
C PHE A 46 -0.77 8.28 6.73
N SER A 47 0.34 8.94 6.43
CA SER A 47 1.68 8.42 6.66
C SER A 47 2.36 9.18 7.80
N ARG A 48 2.73 8.45 8.85
CA ARG A 48 3.51 8.98 9.97
C ARG A 48 4.91 9.38 9.52
N ASP A 49 5.57 8.53 8.74
CA ASP A 49 6.98 8.72 8.33
C ASP A 49 7.15 9.91 7.39
N TYR A 50 6.20 10.11 6.46
CA TYR A 50 6.19 11.26 5.56
C TYR A 50 5.47 12.49 6.13
N GLN A 51 4.88 12.38 7.32
CA GLN A 51 4.04 13.43 7.94
C GLN A 51 3.02 14.02 6.96
N SER A 52 2.42 13.17 6.13
CA SER A 52 1.54 13.59 5.03
C SER A 52 0.24 12.81 5.04
N GLN A 53 -0.80 13.47 4.54
CA GLN A 53 -2.12 12.88 4.40
C GLN A 53 -2.68 13.19 3.01
N VAL A 54 -3.38 12.22 2.45
CA VAL A 54 -4.21 12.43 1.26
C VAL A 54 -5.61 11.88 1.51
N GLU A 55 -6.61 12.63 1.05
CA GLU A 55 -8.01 12.20 0.99
C GLU A 55 -8.46 12.23 -0.47
N PHE A 56 -9.21 11.20 -0.88
CA PHE A 56 -9.84 11.11 -2.20
C PHE A 56 -11.05 10.20 -2.13
N ARG A 57 -11.88 10.18 -3.17
CA ARG A 57 -13.00 9.24 -3.27
C ARG A 57 -12.60 7.99 -4.06
N LEU A 58 -13.21 6.84 -3.74
CA LEU A 58 -12.97 5.57 -4.45
C LEU A 58 -13.22 5.64 -5.96
N ASP A 59 -14.06 6.56 -6.41
CA ASP A 59 -14.42 6.80 -7.81
C ASP A 59 -13.57 7.87 -8.50
N GLU A 60 -12.64 8.49 -7.79
CA GLU A 60 -11.83 9.62 -8.27
C GLU A 60 -10.63 9.15 -9.10
N LYS A 61 -10.52 9.67 -10.33
CA LYS A 61 -9.52 9.21 -11.32
C LYS A 61 -8.20 9.95 -11.30
N HIS A 62 -8.15 11.19 -10.79
CA HIS A 62 -6.97 12.05 -10.82
C HIS A 62 -6.77 12.70 -9.46
N VAL A 63 -5.72 12.29 -8.77
CA VAL A 63 -5.30 12.85 -7.48
C VAL A 63 -3.80 13.07 -7.56
N SER A 64 -3.29 14.19 -7.04
CA SER A 64 -1.86 14.37 -6.82
C SER A 64 -1.49 13.81 -5.45
N ILE A 65 -0.66 12.78 -5.43
CA ILE A 65 -0.50 11.86 -4.28
C ILE A 65 0.95 11.75 -3.82
N GLY A 66 1.87 12.44 -4.50
CA GLY A 66 3.29 12.46 -4.18
C GLY A 66 3.85 11.06 -3.89
N ASN A 67 4.51 10.92 -2.73
CA ASN A 67 5.13 9.68 -2.27
C ASN A 67 4.11 8.56 -1.95
N LEU A 68 2.82 8.88 -1.82
CA LEU A 68 1.74 7.91 -1.53
C LEU A 68 1.13 7.29 -2.79
N ARG A 69 1.69 7.59 -3.98
CA ARG A 69 1.23 7.05 -5.26
C ARG A 69 1.06 5.51 -5.27
N PRO A 70 2.01 4.69 -4.76
CA PRO A 70 1.85 3.23 -4.77
C PRO A 70 0.63 2.76 -4.01
N ILE A 71 0.33 3.40 -2.87
CA ILE A 71 -0.79 3.03 -2.00
C ILE A 71 -2.09 3.43 -2.68
N TRP A 72 -2.16 4.64 -3.25
CA TRP A 72 -3.29 5.04 -4.06
C TRP A 72 -3.58 4.05 -5.20
N THR A 73 -2.56 3.62 -5.94
CA THR A 73 -2.71 2.67 -7.06
C THR A 73 -3.35 1.35 -6.61
N ILE A 74 -3.00 0.86 -5.41
CA ILE A 74 -3.65 -0.33 -4.86
C ILE A 74 -5.09 -0.01 -4.47
N THR A 75 -5.31 1.07 -3.74
CA THR A 75 -6.65 1.43 -3.23
C THR A 75 -7.66 1.75 -4.32
N SER A 76 -7.25 2.36 -5.45
CA SER A 76 -8.14 2.66 -6.57
C SER A 76 -8.60 1.41 -7.30
N LYS A 77 -7.79 0.34 -7.29
CA LYS A 77 -8.16 -0.97 -7.83
C LYS A 77 -9.09 -1.76 -6.92
N LEU A 78 -9.15 -1.47 -5.61
CA LEU A 78 -9.98 -2.24 -4.67
C LEU A 78 -11.48 -2.20 -5.02
N LYS A 79 -11.94 -1.18 -5.74
CA LYS A 79 -13.31 -1.13 -6.27
C LYS A 79 -13.61 -2.28 -7.23
N GLU A 80 -12.64 -2.70 -8.04
CA GLU A 80 -12.75 -3.85 -8.95
C GLU A 80 -12.87 -5.17 -8.17
N TYR A 81 -12.38 -5.20 -6.93
CA TYR A 81 -12.49 -6.33 -6.01
C TYR A 81 -13.73 -6.25 -5.09
N GLY A 82 -14.68 -5.35 -5.39
CA GLY A 82 -15.95 -5.27 -4.67
C GLY A 82 -15.91 -4.41 -3.39
N LEU A 83 -14.86 -3.62 -3.18
CA LEU A 83 -14.83 -2.67 -2.07
C LEU A 83 -15.68 -1.44 -2.40
N ASP A 84 -16.83 -1.31 -1.73
CA ASP A 84 -17.81 -0.24 -1.93
C ASP A 84 -17.85 0.79 -0.80
N ARG A 85 -17.07 0.57 0.27
CA ARG A 85 -17.01 1.43 1.45
C ARG A 85 -15.66 2.12 1.58
N GLY A 86 -15.73 3.34 2.10
CA GLY A 86 -14.58 4.14 2.46
C GLY A 86 -13.78 3.53 3.62
N PHE A 87 -12.52 3.94 3.72
CA PHE A 87 -11.63 3.52 4.79
C PHE A 87 -10.51 4.53 5.01
N GLU A 88 -9.94 4.50 6.20
CA GLU A 88 -8.72 5.23 6.56
C GLU A 88 -7.58 4.24 6.75
N LEU A 89 -6.48 4.45 6.02
CA LEU A 89 -5.21 3.76 6.23
C LEU A 89 -4.27 4.66 7.02
N ARG A 90 -3.71 4.11 8.09
CA ARG A 90 -2.63 4.72 8.85
C ARG A 90 -1.40 3.85 8.67
N ILE A 91 -0.35 4.45 8.11
CA ILE A 91 0.94 3.82 7.82
C ILE A 91 2.07 4.55 8.54
#